data_AF-A0AA37CCV6-F1
#
_entry.id   AF-A0AA37CCV6-F1
#
_cell.length_a   1.000
_cell.length_b   1.000
_cell.length_c   1.000
_cell.angle_alpha   90.00
_cell.angle_beta   90.00
_cell.angle_gamma   90.00
#
_symmetry.space_group_name_H-M   'P 1'
#
loop_
_entity.id
_entity.type
_entity.pdbx_description
1 polymer ?
#
loop_
_entity_poly.entity_id
_entity_poly.type
_entity_poly.pdbx_seq_one_letter_code
_entity_poly.pdbx_strand_id
1 'polypeptide(L)' 'MRERPTMASHRLDLPSICDICGKARSTRKHAACSRTRQQLKQDEWASYMANVAAKKAQGGRRHAR' A
#
# COMPACT_ATOMS: atom_id res chain seq x y z
N MET A 1 5.25 -16.11 9.04
CA MET A 1 4.94 -16.05 7.60
C MET A 1 4.85 -14.58 7.22
N ARG A 2 5.55 -14.08 6.18
CA ARG A 2 5.41 -12.68 5.76
C ARG A 2 4.08 -12.55 5.00
N GLU A 3 3.06 -12.02 5.68
CA GLU A 3 1.69 -11.87 5.14
C GLU A 3 1.58 -10.78 4.06
N ARG A 4 2.64 -9.97 3.89
CA ARG A 4 2.68 -8.91 2.88
C ARG A 4 3.76 -9.19 1.84
N PRO A 5 3.43 -9.07 0.55
CA PRO A 5 4.42 -9.11 -0.52
C PRO A 5 5.53 -8.09 -0.24
N THR A 6 6.77 -8.46 -0.52
CA THR A 6 7.88 -7.53 -0.58
C THR A 6 7.54 -6.43 -1.57
N MET A 7 7.43 -5.20 -1.07
CA MET A 7 7.16 -4.01 -1.88
C MET A 7 8.18 -3.99 -3.03
N ALA A 8 7.71 -3.89 -4.27
CA ALA A 8 8.56 -3.65 -5.42
C ALA A 8 9.26 -2.29 -5.24
N SER A 9 10.45 -2.32 -4.65
CA SER A 9 11.37 -1.18 -4.56
C SER A 9 12.37 -1.29 -5.70
N HIS A 10 11.90 -1.44 -6.94
CA HIS A 10 12.80 -1.30 -8.08
C HIS A 10 12.90 0.18 -8.44
N ARG A 11 14.11 0.72 -8.26
CA ARG A 11 14.45 2.14 -8.44
C ARG A 11 14.21 2.63 -9.89
N LEU A 12 14.17 1.71 -10.86
CA LEU A 12 14.04 2.03 -12.29
C LEU A 12 12.64 2.51 -12.70
N ASP A 13 11.59 2.16 -11.96
CA ASP A 13 10.20 2.54 -12.30
C ASP A 13 9.74 3.85 -11.66
N LEU A 14 10.65 4.54 -10.99
CA LEU A 14 10.29 5.65 -10.14
C LEU A 14 10.49 6.97 -10.94
N PRO A 15 9.43 7.69 -11.37
CA PRO A 15 9.55 8.89 -12.22
C PRO A 15 10.52 9.96 -11.69
N SER A 16 11.20 10.74 -12.53
CA SER A 16 12.17 11.75 -12.05
C SER A 16 11.54 12.82 -11.13
N ILE A 17 10.22 13.00 -11.21
CA ILE A 17 9.42 13.92 -10.37
C ILE A 17 8.69 13.13 -9.27
N CYS A 18 8.59 13.74 -8.09
CA CYS A 18 7.75 13.26 -7.02
C CYS A 18 6.28 13.63 -7.28
N ASP A 19 5.43 12.62 -7.31
CA ASP A 19 3.96 12.67 -7.30
C ASP A 19 3.36 13.41 -6.11
N ILE A 20 4.03 13.40 -4.95
CA ILE A 20 3.50 14.02 -3.72
C ILE A 20 3.78 15.52 -3.66
N CYS A 21 4.99 15.94 -4.01
CA CYS A 21 5.41 17.34 -3.86
C CYS A 21 5.72 18.05 -5.19
N GLY A 22 5.62 17.35 -6.31
CA GLY A 22 5.88 17.91 -7.66
C GLY A 22 7.35 18.25 -7.93
N LYS A 23 8.27 17.99 -7.00
CA LYS A 23 9.70 18.34 -7.14
C LYS A 23 10.51 17.19 -7.71
N ALA A 24 11.68 17.51 -8.29
CA ALA A 24 12.62 16.51 -8.74
C ALA A 24 13.11 15.63 -7.57
N ARG A 25 13.00 14.31 -7.72
CA ARG A 25 13.34 13.33 -6.68
C ARG A 25 14.83 13.28 -6.32
N SER A 26 15.68 13.86 -7.18
CA SER A 26 17.10 14.09 -6.91
C SER A 26 17.35 15.07 -5.75
N THR A 27 16.36 15.87 -5.36
CA THR A 27 16.50 16.75 -4.20
C THR A 27 16.43 15.94 -2.91
N ARG A 28 17.36 16.18 -1.96
CA ARG A 28 17.52 15.41 -0.71
C ARG A 28 16.34 15.54 0.29
N LYS A 29 15.23 16.18 -0.07
CA LYS A 29 14.12 16.53 0.85
C LYS A 29 12.94 15.55 0.84
N HIS A 30 13.10 14.35 0.27
CA HIS A 30 12.00 13.40 0.04
C HIS A 30 11.71 12.41 1.18
N ALA A 31 12.34 12.54 2.35
CA ALA A 31 12.08 11.64 3.47
C ALA A 31 10.60 11.65 3.90
N ALA A 32 9.98 12.83 3.97
CA ALA A 32 8.57 12.98 4.31
C ALA A 32 7.65 12.37 3.24
N CYS A 33 7.88 12.68 1.96
CA CYS A 33 7.11 12.12 0.84
C CYS A 33 7.19 10.59 0.81
N SER A 34 8.37 10.01 1.04
CA SER A 34 8.53 8.56 1.12
C SER A 34 7.70 7.96 2.26
N ARG A 35 7.65 8.62 3.42
CA ARG A 35 6.84 8.17 4.56
C ARG A 35 5.35 8.23 4.26
N THR A 36 4.86 9.33 3.67
CA THR A 36 3.47 9.45 3.22
C THR A 36 3.10 8.36 2.22
N ARG A 37 3.97 8.09 1.24
CA ARG A 37 3.74 7.01 0.26
C ARG A 37 3.65 5.64 0.93
N GLN A 38 4.52 5.39 1.90
CA GLN A 38 4.46 4.16 2.68
C GLN A 38 3.13 4.08 3.44
N GLN A 39 2.69 5.15 4.10
CA GLN A 39 1.43 5.21 4.84
C GLN A 39 0.21 4.96 3.95
N LEU A 40 0.11 5.64 2.81
CA LEU A 40 -1.02 5.44 1.88
C LEU A 40 -1.15 3.98 1.44
N LYS A 41 -0.03 3.29 1.20
CA LYS A 41 -0.03 1.86 0.91
C LYS A 41 -0.40 0.99 2.12
N GLN A 42 -0.07 1.43 3.34
CA GLN A 42 -0.57 0.77 4.55
C GLN A 42 -2.09 0.85 4.62
N ASP A 43 -2.65 2.03 4.36
CA ASP A 43 -4.08 2.28 4.45
C ASP A 43 -4.84 1.50 3.35
N GLU A 44 -4.29 1.45 2.14
CA GLU A 44 -4.78 0.62 1.05
C GLU A 44 -4.78 -0.87 1.43
N TRP A 45 -3.68 -1.35 2.01
CA TRP A 45 -3.59 -2.73 2.49
C TRP A 45 -4.57 -3.03 3.63
N ALA A 46 -4.73 -2.10 4.59
CA ALA A 46 -5.67 -2.23 5.68
C ALA A 46 -7.11 -2.31 5.16
N SER A 47 -7.45 -1.51 4.16
CA SER A 47 -8.76 -1.53 3.50
C SER A 47 -9.01 -2.85 2.75
N TYR A 48 -7.99 -3.36 2.06
CA TYR A 48 -8.06 -4.67 1.42
C TYR A 48 -8.26 -5.80 2.43
N MET A 49 -7.52 -5.79 3.55
CA MET A 49 -7.69 -6.77 4.62
C MET A 49 -9.05 -6.67 5.31
N ALA A 50 -9.58 -5.47 5.50
CA ALA A 50 -10.95 -5.27 5.99
C ALA A 50 -11.98 -5.86 5.03
N ASN A 51 -11.80 -5.71 3.70
CA ASN A 51 -12.68 -6.32 2.71
C ASN A 51 -12.59 -7.85 2.73
N VAL A 52 -11.38 -8.41 2.85
CA VAL A 52 -11.17 -9.86 2.97
C VAL A 52 -11.79 -10.40 4.25
N ALA A 53 -11.61 -9.71 5.38
CA ALA A 53 -12.23 -10.07 6.65
C ALA A 53 -13.76 -10.01 6.56
N ALA A 54 -14.32 -8.97 5.94
CA ALA A 54 -15.75 -8.87 5.68
C ALA A 54 -16.24 -10.03 4.78
N LYS A 55 -15.52 -10.39 3.72
CA LYS A 55 -15.85 -11.54 2.86
C LYS A 55 -15.81 -12.86 3.61
N LYS A 56 -14.81 -13.06 4.49
CA LYS A 56 -14.73 -14.24 5.36
C LYS A 56 -15.89 -14.31 6.36
N ALA A 57 -16.26 -13.19 6.98
CA ALA A 57 -17.40 -13.12 7.90
C ALA A 57 -18.73 -13.43 7.19
N GLN A 58 -18.88 -13.01 5.93
CA GLN A 58 -20.05 -13.31 5.10
C GLN A 58 -20.10 -14.78 4.63
N GLY A 59 -18.94 -15.42 4.45
CA GLY A 59 -18.82 -16.82 4.02
C GLY A 59 -19.24 -17.87 5.07
N GLY A 60 -19.44 -17.47 6.33
CA GLY A 60 -19.84 -18.37 7.42
C GLY A 60 -21.32 -18.79 7.43
N ARG A 61 -22.17 -18.24 6.55
CA ARG A 61 -23.60 -18.58 6.48
C ARG A 61 -23.94 -19.49 5.29
N ARG A 62 -23.04 -20.40 4.93
CA ARG A 62 -23.24 -21.36 3.83
C ARG A 62 -23.31 -22.82 4.26
N HIS A 63 -23.73 -23.14 5.48
CA HIS A 63 -24.24 -24.48 5.81
C HIS A 63 -25.38 -24.37 6.82
N ALA A 64 -26.54 -23.89 6.35
CA ALA A 64 -27.82 -24.07 7.03
C ALA A 64 -28.87 -24.36 5.96
N ARG A 65 -28.87 -25.59 5.45
CA ARG A 65 -30.03 -26.23 4.85
C ARG A 65 -29.82 -27.73 4.82
#